data_AF-A0A6P8PE56-F1
#
_entry.id   AF-A0A6P8PE56-F1
#
_cell.length_a   1.000
_cell.length_b   1.000
_cell.length_c   1.000
_cell.angle_alpha   90.00
_cell.angle_beta   90.00
_cell.angle_gamma   90.00
#
_symmetry.space_group_name_H-M   'P 1'
#
loop_
_entity.id
_entity.type
_entity.pdbx_description
1 polymer ?
#
loop_
_entity_poly.entity_id
_entity_poly.type
_entity_poly.pdbx_seq_one_letter_code
_entity_poly.pdbx_strand_id
1 'polypeptide(L)'
;MYGNFIDNLRFYVKGGAGGMGLPRLGGQGGKGGDVWFVAQTDVTLKKLKDKYPLKRFSAGQGGNSSICALKGEKGQDYEVRVPVGISVTNDEGKKIGELSNIGDRIRVASGGRGGSYTTNFHPSKGQARVVRLDLKLIADVGLVGFPNAGKSSLLSTISHAKPEIAEYPFTTVMPHLGKIMFEDCRQISVADLPGLIEGAHMNKGMGHKFLKHIERTKQLLFVIDISGFQFSVKTPFRTAYETVQLLTKELELYNEELLKKPALLAINKMDLPESERKLEELMVQLENPKDFSHLLPERMIPENRIHFKYVLPISAATGEGIKELKNFIRKSLEEQADFDDKEFHQAKLQSLQPTSV
;
A
#
# COMPACT_ATOMS: atom_id res chain seq x y z
N MET A 1 16.68 -5.71 -1.29
CA MET A 1 15.99 -4.51 -1.81
C MET A 1 14.60 -4.88 -2.29
N TYR A 2 13.59 -4.70 -1.45
CA TYR A 2 12.20 -4.72 -1.90
C TYR A 2 12.01 -3.71 -3.00
N GLY A 3 11.29 -4.09 -4.06
CA GLY A 3 10.81 -3.12 -5.02
C GLY A 3 9.81 -2.21 -4.33
N ASN A 4 10.29 -1.08 -3.82
CA ASN A 4 9.69 0.23 -4.01
C ASN A 4 8.26 0.52 -3.46
N PHE A 5 7.54 -0.45 -2.90
CA PHE A 5 6.32 -0.18 -2.16
C PHE A 5 6.68 0.37 -0.78
N ILE A 6 6.15 1.56 -0.47
CA ILE A 6 6.40 2.28 0.77
C ILE A 6 5.04 2.52 1.39
N ASP A 7 4.81 1.92 2.55
CA ASP A 7 3.59 2.06 3.35
C ASP A 7 3.74 3.14 4.42
N ASN A 8 4.98 3.39 4.88
CA ASN A 8 5.31 4.43 5.85
C ASN A 8 6.32 5.44 5.32
N LEU A 9 6.14 6.73 5.64
CA LEU A 9 7.10 7.76 5.26
C LEU A 9 7.20 8.86 6.30
N ARG A 10 8.43 9.19 6.69
CA ARG A 10 8.71 10.24 7.68
C ARG A 10 9.16 11.52 6.99
N PHE A 11 8.52 12.63 7.31
CA PHE A 11 8.86 13.96 6.81
C PHE A 11 9.09 14.93 7.96
N TYR A 12 10.01 15.85 7.76
CA TYR A 12 10.15 17.04 8.59
C TYR A 12 9.33 18.17 7.99
N VAL A 13 8.37 18.70 8.75
CA VAL A 13 7.50 19.80 8.32
C VAL A 13 7.72 21.01 9.20
N LYS A 14 7.78 22.19 8.58
CA LYS A 14 7.98 23.47 9.28
C LYS A 14 7.06 24.56 8.72
N GLY A 15 6.23 25.13 9.58
CA GLY A 15 5.48 26.33 9.26
C GLY A 15 6.39 27.54 9.05
N GLY A 16 5.94 28.50 8.24
CA GLY A 16 6.66 29.76 8.04
C GLY A 16 6.77 30.56 9.35
N ALA A 17 7.86 31.30 9.53
CA ALA A 17 7.95 32.24 10.64
C ALA A 17 7.02 33.44 10.42
N GLY A 18 6.51 34.04 11.49
CA GLY A 18 5.80 35.31 11.41
C GLY A 18 6.74 36.46 11.03
N GLY A 19 6.22 37.48 10.37
CA GLY A 19 6.93 38.71 10.07
C GLY A 19 7.01 39.64 11.28
N MET A 20 8.06 40.47 11.32
CA MET A 20 8.28 41.45 12.37
C MET A 20 7.26 42.59 12.29
N GLY A 21 6.70 43.00 13.44
CA GLY A 21 5.87 44.20 13.52
C GLY A 21 6.71 45.46 13.61
N LEU A 22 6.09 46.63 13.42
CA LEU A 22 6.75 47.93 13.50
C LEU A 22 6.21 48.73 14.69
N PRO A 23 6.86 48.69 15.88
CA PRO A 23 6.35 49.31 17.09
C PRO A 23 6.05 50.80 16.95
N ARG A 24 6.94 51.54 16.27
CA ARG A 24 6.86 53.01 16.15
C ARG A 24 5.57 53.51 15.52
N LEU A 25 4.97 52.72 14.63
CA LEU A 25 3.76 53.08 13.88
C LEU A 25 2.61 52.09 14.12
N GLY A 26 2.74 51.20 15.10
CA GLY A 26 1.74 50.16 15.36
C GLY A 26 1.60 49.11 14.25
N GLY A 27 2.59 48.96 13.37
CA GLY A 27 2.53 48.02 12.24
C GLY A 27 2.52 46.56 12.71
N GLN A 28 1.65 45.74 12.11
CA GLN A 28 1.48 44.32 12.41
C GLN A 28 2.14 43.44 11.35
N GLY A 29 3.09 42.61 11.76
CA GLY A 29 3.76 41.68 10.86
C GLY A 29 2.81 40.60 10.34
N GLY A 30 3.11 40.06 9.16
CA GLY A 30 2.30 39.03 8.52
C GLY A 30 2.42 37.67 9.22
N LYS A 31 1.37 36.88 9.18
CA LYS A 31 1.42 35.48 9.66
C LYS A 31 2.28 34.65 8.70
N GLY A 32 3.11 33.75 9.23
CA GLY A 32 3.78 32.74 8.40
C GLY A 32 2.82 31.75 7.76
N GLY A 33 3.23 31.17 6.64
CA GLY A 33 2.43 30.17 5.92
C GLY A 33 2.30 28.86 6.69
N ASP A 34 1.17 28.18 6.49
CA ASP A 34 0.87 26.86 7.05
C ASP A 34 1.33 25.75 6.07
N VAL A 35 1.66 24.56 6.58
CA VAL A 35 1.93 23.37 5.75
C VAL A 35 0.71 22.45 5.79
N TRP A 36 0.23 22.09 4.60
CA TRP A 36 -0.96 21.27 4.41
C TRP A 36 -0.62 20.00 3.63
N PHE A 37 -1.26 18.90 3.99
CA PHE A 37 -1.31 17.71 3.14
C PHE A 37 -2.67 17.62 2.48
N VAL A 38 -2.68 17.34 1.18
CA VAL A 38 -3.90 17.27 0.35
C VAL A 38 -3.96 15.90 -0.32
N ALA A 39 -5.05 15.18 -0.12
CA ALA A 39 -5.25 13.84 -0.66
C ALA A 39 -5.54 13.85 -2.17
N GLN A 40 -4.76 13.09 -2.94
CA GLN A 40 -4.92 12.90 -4.38
C GLN A 40 -4.72 11.43 -4.78
N THR A 41 -5.30 11.01 -5.90
CA THR A 41 -5.30 9.61 -6.34
C THR A 41 -4.12 9.22 -7.23
N ASP A 42 -3.47 10.18 -7.87
CA ASP A 42 -2.36 10.03 -8.82
C ASP A 42 -0.98 9.91 -8.15
N VAL A 43 -0.91 10.19 -6.85
CA VAL A 43 0.32 10.16 -6.04
C VAL A 43 0.43 8.86 -5.23
N THR A 44 1.63 8.28 -5.20
CA THR A 44 2.02 7.16 -4.32
C THR A 44 3.09 7.63 -3.33
N LEU A 45 3.23 6.97 -2.17
CA LEU A 45 4.26 7.32 -1.18
C LEU A 45 5.68 7.20 -1.74
N LYS A 46 5.91 6.23 -2.62
CA LYS A 46 7.17 6.09 -3.36
C LYS A 46 7.46 7.32 -4.22
N LYS A 47 6.53 7.71 -5.11
CA LYS A 47 6.68 8.93 -5.93
C LYS A 47 6.92 10.16 -5.07
N LEU A 48 6.33 10.21 -3.87
CA LEU A 48 6.54 11.30 -2.93
C LEU A 48 7.94 11.30 -2.32
N LYS A 49 8.49 10.14 -1.95
CA LYS A 49 9.88 9.99 -1.50
C LYS A 49 10.86 10.38 -2.61
N ASP A 50 10.63 9.93 -3.84
CA ASP A 50 11.51 10.17 -4.99
C ASP A 50 11.50 11.66 -5.37
N LYS A 51 10.33 12.30 -5.33
CA LYS A 51 10.19 13.75 -5.59
C LYS A 51 10.83 14.62 -4.51
N TYR A 52 10.85 14.15 -3.26
CA TYR A 52 11.35 14.91 -2.11
C TYR A 52 12.43 14.14 -1.33
N PRO A 53 13.63 13.97 -1.90
CA PRO A 53 14.70 13.17 -1.30
C PRO A 53 15.18 13.73 0.05
N LEU A 54 15.11 15.06 0.23
CA LEU A 54 15.45 15.74 1.48
C LEU A 54 14.41 15.58 2.59
N LYS A 55 13.22 15.03 2.27
CA LYS A 55 12.10 14.78 3.20
C LYS A 55 11.74 15.98 4.09
N ARG A 56 11.88 17.21 3.56
CA ARG A 56 11.70 18.46 4.28
C ARG A 56 10.72 19.38 3.55
N PHE A 57 9.70 19.84 4.26
CA PHE A 57 8.72 20.80 3.75
C PHE A 57 8.70 22.03 4.64
N SER A 58 8.83 23.21 4.03
CA SER A 58 8.81 24.49 4.74
C SER A 58 7.91 25.49 4.04
N ALA A 59 7.00 26.11 4.78
CA ALA A 59 6.13 27.16 4.26
C ALA A 59 6.82 28.54 4.25
N GLY A 60 6.27 29.47 3.47
CA GLY A 60 6.80 30.83 3.30
C GLY A 60 6.70 31.68 4.57
N GLN A 61 7.67 32.56 4.78
CA GLN A 61 7.69 33.47 5.93
C GLN A 61 6.67 34.61 5.74
N GLY A 62 6.13 35.12 6.85
CA GLY A 62 5.28 36.31 6.83
C GLY A 62 6.09 37.57 6.54
N GLY A 63 5.50 38.50 5.80
CA GLY A 63 6.13 39.79 5.48
C GLY A 63 6.26 40.67 6.73
N ASN A 64 7.38 41.40 6.82
CA ASN A 64 7.57 42.40 7.86
C ASN A 64 6.68 43.62 7.60
N SER A 65 6.26 44.30 8.67
CA SER A 65 5.69 45.64 8.56
C SER A 65 6.76 46.65 8.17
N SER A 66 6.37 47.63 7.36
CA SER A 66 7.21 48.78 7.01
C SER A 66 6.43 50.08 7.15
N ILE A 67 7.13 51.21 7.00
CA ILE A 67 6.53 52.54 7.04
C ILE A 67 5.48 52.69 5.92
N CYS A 68 5.72 52.07 4.75
CA CYS A 68 4.82 52.12 3.60
C CYS A 68 3.72 51.04 3.64
N ALA A 69 3.92 49.97 4.42
CA ALA A 69 2.99 48.84 4.54
C ALA A 69 2.91 48.40 6.01
N LEU A 70 2.00 49.02 6.77
CA LEU A 70 1.84 48.77 8.20
C LEU A 70 1.38 47.34 8.50
N LYS A 71 0.69 46.67 7.57
CA LYS A 71 0.27 45.27 7.70
C LYS A 71 1.11 44.39 6.78
N GLY A 72 1.89 43.50 7.38
CA GLY A 72 2.68 42.52 6.64
C GLY A 72 1.82 41.46 5.97
N GLU A 73 2.26 41.01 4.79
CA GLU A 73 1.57 39.99 4.01
C GLU A 73 1.69 38.60 4.64
N LYS A 74 0.67 37.76 4.46
CA LYS A 74 0.72 36.37 4.89
C LYS A 74 1.74 35.61 4.03
N GLY A 75 2.60 34.83 4.68
CA GLY A 75 3.51 33.92 3.99
C GLY A 75 2.74 32.85 3.19
N GLN A 76 3.31 32.43 2.06
CA GLN A 76 2.69 31.43 1.20
C GLN A 76 2.59 30.07 1.90
N ASP A 77 1.39 29.48 1.89
CA ASP A 77 1.14 28.14 2.41
C ASP A 77 1.82 27.10 1.51
N TYR A 78 2.26 25.98 2.08
CA TYR A 78 2.89 24.89 1.33
C TYR A 78 2.00 23.66 1.35
N GLU A 79 1.46 23.30 0.18
CA GLU A 79 0.60 22.13 0.01
C GLU A 79 1.41 20.96 -0.55
N VAL A 80 1.43 19.85 0.20
CA VAL A 80 2.03 18.59 -0.22
C VAL A 80 0.92 17.65 -0.65
N ARG A 81 0.98 17.18 -1.89
CA ARG A 81 0.04 16.18 -2.41
C ARG A 81 0.43 14.80 -1.87
N VAL A 82 -0.51 14.12 -1.25
CA VAL A 82 -0.30 12.80 -0.65
C VAL A 82 -1.38 11.81 -1.13
N PRO A 83 -1.10 10.50 -1.13
CA PRO A 83 -2.12 9.50 -1.48
C PRO A 83 -3.36 9.55 -0.58
N VAL A 84 -4.51 9.13 -1.13
CA VAL A 84 -5.73 8.88 -0.36
C VAL A 84 -5.58 7.66 0.58
N GLY A 85 -6.19 7.73 1.76
CA GLY A 85 -6.16 6.68 2.77
C GLY A 85 -4.92 6.75 3.68
N ILE A 86 -4.41 7.95 3.96
CA ILE A 86 -3.22 8.12 4.82
C ILE A 86 -3.63 8.58 6.22
N SER A 87 -3.03 7.96 7.23
CA SER A 87 -2.99 8.46 8.60
C SER A 87 -1.73 9.29 8.80
N VAL A 88 -1.86 10.47 9.41
CA VAL A 88 -0.72 11.32 9.75
C VAL A 88 -0.55 11.33 11.25
N THR A 89 0.61 10.89 11.72
CA THR A 89 0.98 10.83 13.13
C THR A 89 2.19 11.72 13.42
N ASN A 90 2.26 12.26 14.63
CA ASN A 90 3.48 12.90 15.13
C ASN A 90 4.50 11.83 15.55
N ASP A 91 5.73 12.26 15.80
CA ASP A 91 6.79 11.33 16.24
C ASP A 91 6.51 10.63 17.58
N GLU A 92 5.70 11.26 18.43
CA GLU A 92 5.19 10.71 19.70
C GLU A 92 4.06 9.68 19.52
N GLY A 93 3.69 9.34 18.28
CA GLY A 93 2.58 8.44 17.97
C GLY A 93 1.20 9.08 18.05
N LYS A 94 1.09 10.35 18.46
CA LYS A 94 -0.18 11.08 18.49
C LYS A 94 -0.69 11.35 17.07
N LYS A 95 -1.88 10.82 16.77
CA LYS A 95 -2.58 11.04 15.48
C LYS A 95 -2.96 12.51 15.32
N ILE A 96 -2.48 13.13 14.23
CA ILE A 96 -2.84 14.50 13.83
C ILE A 96 -4.19 14.47 13.11
N GLY A 97 -4.39 13.46 12.26
CA GLY A 97 -5.65 13.20 11.57
C GLY A 97 -5.45 12.27 10.37
N GLU A 98 -6.48 12.12 9.56
CA GLU A 98 -6.52 11.18 8.44
C GLU A 98 -7.07 11.87 7.19
N LEU A 99 -6.58 11.40 6.04
CA LEU A 99 -6.98 11.85 4.72
C LEU A 99 -7.63 10.67 4.00
N SER A 100 -8.95 10.63 4.03
CA SER A 100 -9.74 9.48 3.59
C SER A 100 -10.24 9.66 2.16
N ASN A 101 -10.73 10.85 1.84
CA ASN A 101 -11.34 11.19 0.56
C ASN A 101 -10.41 12.03 -0.31
N ILE A 102 -10.69 12.03 -1.61
CA ILE A 102 -9.98 12.88 -2.58
C ILE A 102 -10.28 14.35 -2.24
N GLY A 103 -9.24 15.17 -2.17
CA GLY A 103 -9.38 16.60 -1.85
C GLY A 103 -9.44 16.90 -0.35
N ASP A 104 -9.47 15.88 0.52
CA ASP A 104 -9.30 16.11 1.96
C ASP A 104 -7.98 16.85 2.19
N ARG A 105 -8.01 17.84 3.10
CA ARG A 105 -6.85 18.62 3.49
C ARG A 105 -6.65 18.60 4.99
N ILE A 106 -5.42 18.43 5.43
CA ILE A 106 -5.06 18.46 6.84
C ILE A 106 -3.86 19.38 7.08
N ARG A 107 -3.96 20.22 8.12
CA ARG A 107 -2.86 21.09 8.53
C ARG A 107 -1.89 20.31 9.38
N VAL A 108 -0.67 20.11 8.89
CA VAL A 108 0.36 19.34 9.59
C VAL A 108 1.30 20.22 10.41
N ALA A 109 1.53 21.46 9.97
CA ALA A 109 2.31 22.45 10.72
C ALA A 109 1.70 23.84 10.57
N SER A 110 1.50 24.54 11.69
CA SER A 110 1.01 25.92 11.67
C SER A 110 2.15 26.92 11.51
N GLY A 111 1.95 27.94 10.68
CA GLY A 111 2.81 29.12 10.60
C GLY A 111 2.76 29.98 11.86
N GLY A 112 3.86 30.68 12.11
CA GLY A 112 4.04 31.57 13.25
C GLY A 112 3.16 32.82 13.13
N ARG A 113 2.78 33.37 14.28
CA ARG A 113 2.04 34.63 14.34
C ARG A 113 2.99 35.77 14.03
N GLY A 114 2.55 36.72 13.21
CA GLY A 114 3.29 37.95 12.99
C GLY A 114 3.29 38.83 14.25
N GLY A 115 4.28 39.71 14.33
CA GLY A 115 4.42 40.62 15.47
C GLY A 115 3.31 41.65 15.51
N SER A 116 2.57 41.74 16.62
CA SER A 116 1.50 42.71 16.82
C SER A 116 1.60 43.37 18.19
N TYR A 117 0.73 44.33 18.51
CA TYR A 117 0.70 44.96 19.83
C TYR A 117 0.64 43.93 20.97
N THR A 118 -0.14 42.86 20.81
CA THR A 118 -0.26 41.79 21.82
C THR A 118 1.00 40.95 22.01
N THR A 119 1.92 40.96 21.04
CA THR A 119 3.19 40.21 21.10
C THR A 119 4.40 41.14 21.23
N ASN A 120 4.18 42.39 21.67
CA ASN A 120 5.21 43.44 21.69
C ASN A 120 5.92 43.59 20.33
N PHE A 121 5.19 43.41 19.23
CA PHE A 121 5.67 43.44 17.85
C PHE A 121 6.72 42.37 17.47
N HIS A 122 6.94 41.40 18.34
CA HIS A 122 7.83 40.27 18.07
C HIS A 122 7.04 39.13 17.41
N PRO A 123 7.53 38.56 16.29
CA PRO A 123 6.92 37.41 15.66
C PRO A 123 7.20 36.12 16.43
N SER A 124 6.35 35.11 16.23
CA SER A 124 6.63 33.76 16.67
C SER A 124 7.17 32.89 15.53
N LYS A 125 7.99 31.89 15.91
CA LYS A 125 8.46 30.88 14.97
C LYS A 125 7.29 29.99 14.53
N GLY A 126 7.33 29.55 13.27
CA GLY A 126 6.40 28.52 12.79
C GLY A 126 6.67 27.19 13.48
N GLN A 127 5.61 26.38 13.58
CA GLN A 127 5.70 25.07 14.21
C GLN A 127 6.56 24.14 13.37
N ALA A 128 7.55 23.50 13.99
CA ALA A 128 8.37 22.48 13.38
C ALA A 128 8.12 21.14 14.06
N ARG A 129 7.90 20.09 13.28
CA ARG A 129 7.74 18.72 13.80
C ARG A 129 8.09 17.68 12.75
N VAL A 130 8.41 16.48 13.19
CA VAL A 130 8.47 15.30 12.33
C VAL A 130 7.10 14.64 12.32
N VAL A 131 6.61 14.33 11.13
CA VAL A 131 5.35 13.61 10.91
C VAL A 131 5.63 12.30 10.20
N ARG A 132 4.86 11.27 10.54
CA ARG A 132 4.85 9.98 9.85
C ARG A 132 3.53 9.85 9.09
N LEU A 133 3.61 9.43 7.85
CA LEU A 133 2.49 9.12 7.00
C LEU A 133 2.42 7.60 6.91
N ASP A 134 1.32 7.04 7.36
CA ASP A 134 1.07 5.61 7.29
C ASP A 134 -0.11 5.39 6.35
N LEU A 135 0.14 4.73 5.22
CA LEU A 135 -0.90 4.37 4.26
C LEU A 135 -1.75 3.23 4.86
N LYS A 136 -3.06 3.43 4.96
CA LYS A 136 -3.96 2.38 5.40
C LYS A 136 -4.00 1.27 4.34
N LEU A 137 -3.51 0.12 4.75
CA LEU A 137 -3.68 -1.13 4.02
C LEU A 137 -5.16 -1.53 4.03
N ILE A 138 -5.57 -2.25 2.99
CA ILE A 138 -6.92 -2.82 2.91
C ILE A 138 -6.97 -4.12 3.69
N ALA A 139 -5.94 -4.95 3.50
CA ALA A 139 -5.76 -6.22 4.19
C ALA A 139 -4.27 -6.55 4.30
N ASP A 140 -3.91 -7.46 5.20
CA ASP A 140 -2.56 -8.01 5.24
C ASP A 140 -2.33 -8.93 4.03
N VAL A 141 -3.34 -9.73 3.66
CA VAL A 141 -3.29 -10.70 2.55
C VAL A 141 -4.34 -10.36 1.49
N GLY A 142 -3.94 -10.32 0.22
CA GLY A 142 -4.85 -10.21 -0.92
C GLY A 142 -4.99 -11.54 -1.65
N LEU A 143 -6.23 -12.02 -1.83
CA LEU A 143 -6.51 -13.19 -2.66
C LEU A 143 -6.42 -12.80 -4.15
N VAL A 144 -5.67 -13.57 -4.92
CA VAL A 144 -5.45 -13.36 -6.35
C VAL A 144 -5.82 -14.63 -7.10
N GLY A 145 -6.60 -14.53 -8.16
CA GLY A 145 -7.00 -15.68 -8.95
C GLY A 145 -8.19 -15.36 -9.85
N PHE A 146 -8.47 -16.23 -10.80
CA PHE A 146 -9.61 -16.07 -11.71
C PHE A 146 -10.96 -16.24 -11.00
N PRO A 147 -12.07 -15.81 -11.63
CA PRO A 147 -13.41 -16.20 -11.21
C PRO A 147 -13.52 -17.73 -11.08
N ASN A 148 -14.37 -18.22 -10.17
CA ASN A 148 -14.61 -19.65 -9.93
C ASN A 148 -13.42 -20.49 -9.41
N ALA A 149 -12.24 -19.90 -9.20
CA ALA A 149 -11.12 -20.54 -8.50
C ALA A 149 -11.43 -20.86 -7.01
N GLY A 150 -12.57 -20.36 -6.50
CA GLY A 150 -13.01 -20.58 -5.13
C GLY A 150 -12.45 -19.59 -4.12
N LYS A 151 -12.04 -18.37 -4.55
CA LYS A 151 -11.54 -17.30 -3.66
C LYS A 151 -12.53 -16.93 -2.55
N SER A 152 -13.79 -16.65 -2.90
CA SER A 152 -14.80 -16.24 -1.92
C SER A 152 -15.17 -17.40 -0.98
N SER A 153 -15.22 -18.63 -1.50
CA SER A 153 -15.38 -19.84 -0.68
C SER A 153 -14.21 -19.98 0.30
N LEU A 154 -12.98 -19.89 -0.19
CA LEU A 154 -11.78 -19.93 0.66
C LEU A 154 -11.82 -18.83 1.73
N LEU A 155 -12.17 -17.59 1.36
CA LEU A 155 -12.31 -16.48 2.30
C LEU A 155 -13.32 -16.80 3.40
N SER A 156 -14.46 -17.38 3.04
CA SER A 156 -15.49 -17.77 4.00
C SER A 156 -15.02 -18.88 4.94
N THR A 157 -14.23 -19.84 4.46
CA THR A 157 -13.73 -20.97 5.26
C THR A 157 -12.56 -20.58 6.16
N ILE A 158 -11.67 -19.67 5.70
CA ILE A 158 -10.54 -19.21 6.53
C ILE A 158 -10.99 -18.18 7.58
N SER A 159 -12.02 -17.39 7.29
CA SER A 159 -12.48 -16.33 8.17
C SER A 159 -13.23 -16.88 9.37
N HIS A 160 -12.89 -16.38 10.56
CA HIS A 160 -13.61 -16.74 11.80
C HIS A 160 -15.00 -16.08 11.86
N ALA A 161 -15.15 -14.92 11.24
CA ALA A 161 -16.41 -14.19 11.13
C ALA A 161 -16.94 -14.23 9.69
N LYS A 162 -18.24 -14.00 9.51
CA LYS A 162 -18.80 -13.80 8.16
C LYS A 162 -18.01 -12.68 7.48
N PRO A 163 -17.49 -12.89 6.25
CA PRO A 163 -16.80 -11.85 5.54
C PRO A 163 -17.67 -10.60 5.42
N GLU A 164 -17.11 -9.46 5.81
CA GLU A 164 -17.80 -8.16 5.78
C GLU A 164 -17.44 -7.43 4.49
N ILE A 165 -18.41 -6.70 3.94
CA ILE A 165 -18.18 -5.79 2.83
C ILE A 165 -17.64 -4.49 3.42
N ALA A 166 -16.40 -4.13 3.10
CA ALA A 166 -15.80 -2.91 3.64
C ALA A 166 -15.92 -1.75 2.66
N GLU A 167 -16.46 -0.64 3.15
CA GLU A 167 -16.54 0.62 2.42
C GLU A 167 -15.26 1.43 2.66
N TYR A 168 -14.31 1.37 1.71
CA TYR A 168 -13.20 2.31 1.72
C TYR A 168 -13.49 3.47 0.77
N PRO A 169 -13.20 4.72 1.16
CA PRO A 169 -13.53 5.91 0.36
C PRO A 169 -12.82 6.01 -1.00
N PHE A 170 -11.89 5.10 -1.28
CA PHE A 170 -11.13 5.01 -2.53
C PHE A 170 -11.41 3.73 -3.33
N THR A 171 -12.26 2.83 -2.84
CA THR A 171 -12.65 1.60 -3.54
C THR A 171 -13.93 1.83 -4.34
N THR A 172 -13.91 1.66 -5.67
CA THR A 172 -15.14 1.63 -6.49
C THR A 172 -15.84 0.28 -6.48
N VAL A 173 -15.14 -0.79 -6.15
CA VAL A 173 -15.70 -2.14 -5.93
C VAL A 173 -15.34 -2.54 -4.52
N MET A 174 -16.35 -2.85 -3.71
CA MET A 174 -16.14 -3.16 -2.30
C MET A 174 -15.50 -4.55 -2.16
N PRO A 175 -14.31 -4.68 -1.57
CA PRO A 175 -13.70 -5.97 -1.33
C PRO A 175 -14.41 -6.70 -0.20
N HIS A 176 -14.46 -8.04 -0.28
CA HIS A 176 -14.90 -8.85 0.85
C HIS A 176 -13.72 -9.05 1.80
N LEU A 177 -13.89 -8.71 3.07
CA LEU A 177 -12.86 -8.81 4.09
C LEU A 177 -13.19 -9.91 5.08
N GLY A 178 -12.26 -10.85 5.22
CA GLY A 178 -12.25 -11.88 6.24
C GLY A 178 -11.17 -11.60 7.28
N LYS A 179 -11.34 -12.18 8.47
CA LYS A 179 -10.34 -12.13 9.55
C LYS A 179 -9.99 -13.55 9.97
N ILE A 180 -8.71 -13.88 9.85
CA ILE A 180 -8.16 -15.10 10.43
C ILE A 180 -7.78 -14.78 11.88
N MET A 181 -8.35 -15.52 12.82
CA MET A 181 -8.00 -15.46 14.23
C MET A 181 -7.11 -16.65 14.59
N PHE A 182 -6.03 -16.37 15.32
CA PHE A 182 -5.12 -17.37 15.86
C PHE A 182 -5.31 -17.54 17.37
N GLU A 183 -4.84 -18.66 17.91
CA GLU A 183 -4.96 -19.01 19.34
C GLU A 183 -4.28 -17.99 20.27
N ASP A 184 -3.24 -17.30 19.79
CA ASP A 184 -2.54 -16.24 20.51
C ASP A 184 -3.18 -14.85 20.35
N CYS A 185 -4.47 -14.81 19.99
CA CYS A 185 -5.26 -13.59 19.76
C CYS A 185 -4.75 -12.69 18.62
N ARG A 186 -3.73 -13.10 17.85
CA ARG A 186 -3.34 -12.38 16.65
C ARG A 186 -4.43 -12.48 15.59
N GLN A 187 -4.64 -11.38 14.86
CA GLN A 187 -5.61 -11.29 13.79
C GLN A 187 -4.90 -10.91 12.49
N ILE A 188 -5.20 -11.62 11.42
CA ILE A 188 -4.71 -11.32 10.08
C ILE A 188 -5.91 -11.02 9.19
N SER A 189 -5.88 -9.86 8.55
CA SER A 189 -6.93 -9.46 7.61
C SER A 189 -6.66 -10.02 6.22
N VAL A 190 -7.70 -10.59 5.59
CA VAL A 190 -7.63 -11.15 4.24
C VAL A 190 -8.72 -10.49 3.39
N ALA A 191 -8.35 -9.96 2.23
CA ALA A 191 -9.29 -9.42 1.28
C ALA A 191 -9.44 -10.35 0.08
N ASP A 192 -10.68 -10.76 -0.22
CA ASP A 192 -11.03 -11.23 -1.55
C ASP A 192 -11.23 -10.01 -2.44
N LEU A 193 -10.25 -9.83 -3.31
CA LEU A 193 -10.27 -8.78 -4.30
C LEU A 193 -11.01 -9.39 -5.51
N PRO A 194 -12.16 -8.83 -5.94
CA PRO A 194 -12.96 -9.34 -7.06
C PRO A 194 -12.08 -9.64 -8.28
N GLY A 195 -12.02 -10.94 -8.64
CA GLY A 195 -10.90 -11.56 -9.35
C GLY A 195 -10.31 -10.79 -10.53
N LEU A 196 -9.01 -10.97 -10.75
CA LEU A 196 -8.35 -10.60 -12.01
C LEU A 196 -9.18 -11.17 -13.16
N ILE A 197 -9.86 -10.29 -13.89
CA ILE A 197 -10.56 -10.66 -15.11
C ILE A 197 -9.50 -10.66 -16.20
N GLU A 198 -9.53 -11.66 -17.08
CA GLU A 198 -8.64 -11.72 -18.22
C GLU A 198 -8.70 -10.39 -19.01
N GLY A 199 -7.57 -9.69 -19.12
CA GLY A 199 -7.51 -8.35 -19.71
C GLY A 199 -7.78 -7.20 -18.72
N ALA A 200 -7.64 -7.41 -17.41
CA ALA A 200 -7.72 -6.35 -16.40
C ALA A 200 -6.73 -5.20 -16.67
N HIS A 201 -5.57 -5.49 -17.27
CA HIS A 201 -4.59 -4.49 -17.70
C HIS A 201 -5.07 -3.64 -18.89
N MET A 202 -5.91 -4.19 -19.79
CA MET A 202 -6.45 -3.51 -20.98
C MET A 202 -7.68 -2.63 -20.68
N ASN A 203 -8.46 -2.98 -19.66
CA ASN A 203 -9.67 -2.25 -19.29
C ASN A 203 -9.33 -0.99 -18.47
N LYS A 204 -9.10 0.13 -19.17
CA LYS A 204 -8.72 1.49 -18.69
C LYS A 204 -9.54 2.10 -17.52
N GLY A 205 -10.56 1.41 -16.97
CA GLY A 205 -11.42 1.95 -15.91
C GLY A 205 -11.57 1.07 -14.66
N MET A 206 -11.85 -0.24 -14.82
CA MET A 206 -12.19 -1.12 -13.70
C MET A 206 -11.01 -1.96 -13.21
N GLY A 207 -10.18 -2.51 -14.12
CA GLY A 207 -9.03 -3.34 -13.75
C GLY A 207 -7.90 -2.55 -13.09
N HIS A 208 -7.62 -1.33 -13.56
CA HIS A 208 -6.58 -0.48 -12.97
C HIS A 208 -6.92 0.00 -11.55
N LYS A 209 -8.21 0.23 -11.25
CA LYS A 209 -8.67 0.58 -9.89
C LYS A 209 -8.61 -0.65 -8.97
N PHE A 210 -8.95 -1.82 -9.50
CA PHE A 210 -8.88 -3.09 -8.79
C PHE A 210 -7.45 -3.43 -8.34
N LEU A 211 -6.50 -3.35 -9.27
CA LEU A 211 -5.08 -3.68 -9.04
C LEU A 211 -4.41 -2.72 -8.04
N LYS A 212 -4.89 -1.47 -7.95
CA LYS A 212 -4.49 -0.52 -6.90
C LYS A 212 -4.82 -1.00 -5.48
N HIS A 213 -5.83 -1.87 -5.31
CA HIS A 213 -6.13 -2.48 -4.02
C HIS A 213 -5.18 -3.62 -3.68
N ILE A 214 -4.69 -4.37 -4.68
CA ILE A 214 -3.61 -5.37 -4.51
C ILE A 214 -2.32 -4.68 -4.07
N GLU A 215 -2.05 -3.45 -4.52
CA GLU A 215 -0.93 -2.67 -4.01
C GLU A 215 -1.02 -2.43 -2.49
N ARG A 216 -2.23 -2.38 -1.92
CA ARG A 216 -2.49 -2.11 -0.50
C ARG A 216 -2.61 -3.37 0.36
N THR A 217 -1.97 -4.46 -0.06
CA THR A 217 -1.77 -5.68 0.74
C THR A 217 -0.28 -5.96 0.97
N LYS A 218 0.07 -6.61 2.08
CA LYS A 218 1.48 -6.96 2.37
C LYS A 218 1.93 -8.19 1.59
N GLN A 219 1.02 -9.15 1.45
CA GLN A 219 1.25 -10.46 0.86
C GLN A 219 0.16 -10.81 -0.16
N LEU A 220 0.51 -11.63 -1.15
CA LEU A 220 -0.41 -12.17 -2.14
C LEU A 220 -0.65 -13.66 -1.86
N LEU A 221 -1.91 -14.10 -1.95
CA LEU A 221 -2.27 -15.51 -1.95
C LEU A 221 -2.93 -15.86 -3.27
N PHE A 222 -2.22 -16.58 -4.12
CA PHE A 222 -2.73 -17.07 -5.38
C PHE A 222 -3.66 -18.25 -5.11
N VAL A 223 -4.87 -18.21 -5.64
CA VAL A 223 -5.86 -19.28 -5.53
C VAL A 223 -6.14 -19.79 -6.93
N ILE A 224 -5.79 -21.06 -7.16
CA ILE A 224 -5.87 -21.70 -8.47
C ILE A 224 -6.69 -22.97 -8.36
N ASP A 225 -7.53 -23.23 -9.36
CA ASP A 225 -8.26 -24.49 -9.48
C ASP A 225 -7.37 -25.56 -10.09
N ILE A 226 -7.21 -26.70 -9.42
CA ILE A 226 -6.42 -27.83 -9.92
C ILE A 226 -7.01 -28.43 -11.21
N SER A 227 -8.33 -28.32 -11.38
CA SER A 227 -9.03 -28.79 -12.59
C SER A 227 -8.90 -27.83 -13.75
N GLY A 228 -8.13 -26.75 -13.61
CA GLY A 228 -7.95 -25.73 -14.63
C GLY A 228 -9.06 -24.69 -14.65
N PHE A 229 -9.02 -23.84 -15.67
CA PHE A 229 -9.91 -22.69 -15.78
C PHE A 229 -10.37 -22.48 -17.23
N GLN A 230 -11.66 -22.21 -17.38
CA GLN A 230 -12.25 -21.76 -18.64
C GLN A 230 -13.21 -20.60 -18.34
N PHE A 231 -12.94 -19.43 -18.92
CA PHE A 231 -13.73 -18.22 -18.65
C PHE A 231 -15.10 -18.25 -19.36
N SER A 232 -15.13 -18.75 -20.59
CA SER A 232 -16.34 -18.89 -21.41
C SER A 232 -16.19 -20.06 -22.38
N VAL A 233 -17.31 -20.54 -22.92
CA VAL A 233 -17.35 -21.59 -23.97
C VAL A 233 -16.49 -21.21 -25.19
N LYS A 234 -16.27 -19.91 -25.43
CA LYS A 234 -15.45 -19.38 -26.52
C LYS A 234 -13.94 -19.27 -26.21
N THR A 235 -13.55 -19.37 -24.94
CA THR A 235 -12.13 -19.30 -24.54
C THR A 235 -11.54 -20.71 -24.41
N PRO A 236 -10.26 -20.91 -24.79
CA PRO A 236 -9.62 -22.20 -24.59
C PRO A 236 -9.60 -22.54 -23.10
N PHE A 237 -9.78 -23.83 -22.80
CA PHE A 237 -9.54 -24.37 -21.48
C PHE A 237 -8.05 -24.20 -21.15
N ARG A 238 -7.75 -23.80 -19.92
CA ARG A 238 -6.39 -23.61 -19.43
C ARG A 238 -6.11 -24.53 -18.27
N THR A 239 -4.94 -25.12 -18.26
CA THR A 239 -4.41 -25.89 -17.15
C THR A 239 -4.12 -25.00 -15.94
N ALA A 240 -3.89 -25.62 -14.78
CA ALA A 240 -3.52 -24.90 -13.57
C ALA A 240 -2.20 -24.12 -13.76
N TYR A 241 -1.22 -24.68 -14.47
CA TYR A 241 0.05 -24.01 -14.76
C TYR A 241 -0.12 -22.80 -15.69
N GLU A 242 -0.85 -22.96 -16.79
CA GLU A 242 -1.20 -21.83 -17.68
C GLU A 242 -1.90 -20.70 -16.93
N THR A 243 -2.74 -21.07 -15.96
CA THR A 243 -3.43 -20.13 -15.08
C THR A 243 -2.45 -19.35 -14.20
N VAL A 244 -1.48 -20.02 -13.57
CA VAL A 244 -0.39 -19.35 -12.81
C VAL A 244 0.33 -18.34 -13.68
N GLN A 245 0.75 -18.77 -14.87
CA GLN A 245 1.56 -17.94 -15.77
C GLN A 245 0.79 -16.73 -16.28
N LEU A 246 -0.47 -16.92 -16.65
CA LEU A 246 -1.34 -15.83 -17.08
C LEU A 246 -1.57 -14.82 -15.94
N LEU A 247 -1.88 -15.27 -14.73
CA LEU A 247 -2.06 -14.37 -13.57
C LEU A 247 -0.77 -13.60 -13.26
N THR A 248 0.38 -14.27 -13.34
CA THR A 248 1.70 -13.65 -13.15
C THR A 248 1.95 -12.58 -14.22
N LYS A 249 1.65 -12.86 -15.49
CA LYS A 249 1.78 -11.89 -16.58
C LYS A 249 0.85 -10.70 -16.42
N GLU A 250 -0.38 -10.91 -15.97
CA GLU A 250 -1.31 -9.80 -15.76
C GLU A 250 -0.85 -8.87 -14.62
N LEU A 251 -0.30 -9.42 -13.55
CA LEU A 251 0.31 -8.62 -12.48
C LEU A 251 1.54 -7.87 -12.98
N GLU A 252 2.38 -8.52 -13.79
CA GLU A 252 3.55 -7.91 -14.43
C GLU A 252 3.17 -6.70 -15.27
N LEU A 253 2.25 -6.88 -16.22
CA LEU A 253 1.79 -5.84 -17.16
C LEU A 253 1.17 -4.65 -16.44
N TYR A 254 0.66 -4.86 -15.23
CA TYR A 254 0.15 -3.78 -14.40
C TYR A 254 1.26 -3.06 -13.64
N ASN A 255 2.03 -3.80 -12.85
CA ASN A 255 3.11 -3.27 -12.04
C ASN A 255 4.06 -4.40 -11.63
N GLU A 256 5.24 -4.42 -12.23
CA GLU A 256 6.32 -5.36 -11.92
C GLU A 256 6.67 -5.43 -10.42
N GLU A 257 6.41 -4.36 -9.65
CA GLU A 257 6.67 -4.34 -8.21
C GLU A 257 5.77 -5.29 -7.43
N LEU A 258 4.59 -5.65 -7.96
CA LEU A 258 3.70 -6.63 -7.32
C LEU A 258 4.29 -8.04 -7.30
N LEU A 259 5.12 -8.39 -8.30
CA LEU A 259 5.79 -9.70 -8.36
C LEU A 259 6.87 -9.87 -7.28
N LYS A 260 7.34 -8.77 -6.71
CA LYS A 260 8.34 -8.76 -5.62
C LYS A 260 7.71 -8.95 -4.24
N LYS A 261 6.38 -8.86 -4.14
CA LYS A 261 5.67 -9.14 -2.88
C LYS A 261 5.77 -10.63 -2.56
N PRO A 262 5.83 -11.01 -1.28
CA PRO A 262 5.74 -12.42 -0.92
C PRO A 262 4.42 -12.98 -1.41
N ALA A 263 4.53 -14.09 -2.13
CA ALA A 263 3.40 -14.79 -2.70
C ALA A 263 3.36 -16.22 -2.16
N LEU A 264 2.16 -16.67 -1.84
CA LEU A 264 1.84 -18.08 -1.58
C LEU A 264 0.93 -18.56 -2.70
N LEU A 265 0.98 -19.86 -2.98
CA LEU A 265 0.11 -20.52 -3.94
C LEU A 265 -0.76 -21.55 -3.21
N ALA A 266 -2.07 -21.33 -3.21
CA ALA A 266 -3.08 -22.25 -2.76
C ALA A 266 -3.73 -22.94 -3.98
N ILE A 267 -3.56 -24.25 -4.06
CA ILE A 267 -4.12 -25.10 -5.11
C ILE A 267 -5.43 -25.66 -4.57
N ASN A 268 -6.55 -25.15 -5.06
CA ASN A 268 -7.89 -25.43 -4.58
C ASN A 268 -8.57 -26.56 -5.37
N LYS A 269 -9.66 -27.09 -4.79
CA LYS A 269 -10.50 -28.19 -5.32
C LYS A 269 -9.80 -29.55 -5.37
N MET A 270 -8.95 -29.83 -4.37
CA MET A 270 -8.31 -31.13 -4.22
C MET A 270 -9.30 -32.29 -3.93
N ASP A 271 -10.54 -31.98 -3.58
CA ASP A 271 -11.64 -32.94 -3.41
C ASP A 271 -12.12 -33.59 -4.73
N LEU A 272 -11.71 -33.07 -5.88
CA LEU A 272 -12.09 -33.60 -7.19
C LEU A 272 -11.26 -34.85 -7.57
N PRO A 273 -11.83 -35.78 -8.35
CA PRO A 273 -11.07 -36.94 -8.83
C PRO A 273 -9.89 -36.51 -9.71
N GLU A 274 -8.81 -37.31 -9.69
CA GLU A 274 -7.54 -37.04 -10.40
C GLU A 274 -6.75 -35.81 -9.91
N SER A 275 -7.17 -35.18 -8.81
CA SER A 275 -6.50 -34.00 -8.26
C SER A 275 -5.04 -34.27 -7.87
N GLU A 276 -4.76 -35.41 -7.24
CA GLU A 276 -3.40 -35.82 -6.84
C GLU A 276 -2.45 -35.93 -8.03
N ARG A 277 -2.87 -36.61 -9.09
CA ARG A 277 -2.06 -36.75 -10.32
C ARG A 277 -1.80 -35.39 -10.97
N LYS A 278 -2.83 -34.55 -11.08
CA LYS A 278 -2.70 -33.19 -11.65
C LYS A 278 -1.81 -32.31 -10.78
N LEU A 279 -1.81 -32.52 -9.46
CA LEU A 279 -0.95 -31.81 -8.53
C LEU A 279 0.51 -32.17 -8.77
N GLU A 280 0.84 -33.45 -8.92
CA GLU A 280 2.20 -33.91 -9.24
C GLU A 280 2.69 -33.29 -10.57
N GLU A 281 1.86 -33.32 -11.61
CA GLU A 281 2.16 -32.70 -12.91
C GLU A 281 2.42 -31.18 -12.76
N LEU A 282 1.60 -30.49 -11.96
CA LEU A 282 1.76 -29.06 -11.70
C LEU A 282 3.03 -28.75 -10.91
N MET A 283 3.39 -29.56 -9.91
CA MET A 283 4.62 -29.35 -9.12
C MET A 283 5.86 -29.48 -9.99
N VAL A 284 5.90 -30.48 -10.87
CA VAL A 284 7.00 -30.65 -11.84
C VAL A 284 7.10 -29.44 -12.79
N GLN A 285 5.96 -28.91 -13.24
CA GLN A 285 5.91 -27.73 -14.11
C GLN A 285 6.36 -26.44 -13.39
N LEU A 286 6.05 -26.31 -12.10
CA LEU A 286 6.47 -25.16 -11.28
C LEU A 286 7.97 -25.21 -10.93
N GLU A 287 8.55 -26.39 -10.78
CA GLU A 287 9.99 -26.59 -10.54
C GLU A 287 10.83 -26.36 -11.80
N ASN A 288 10.33 -26.81 -12.97
CA ASN A 288 11.03 -26.73 -14.25
C ASN A 288 10.32 -25.82 -15.28
N PRO A 289 10.02 -24.55 -14.94
CA PRO A 289 9.20 -23.70 -15.81
C PRO A 289 9.88 -23.40 -17.15
N LYS A 290 11.21 -23.45 -17.23
CA LYS A 290 11.97 -23.22 -18.47
C LYS A 290 11.61 -24.22 -19.56
N ASP A 291 11.45 -25.48 -19.20
CA ASP A 291 11.19 -26.58 -20.14
C ASP A 291 9.77 -26.50 -20.72
N PHE A 292 8.84 -25.90 -19.98
CA PHE A 292 7.44 -25.75 -20.40
C PHE A 292 7.11 -24.37 -20.98
N SER A 293 8.01 -23.37 -20.89
CA SER A 293 7.79 -22.02 -21.43
C SER A 293 7.47 -22.03 -22.93
N HIS A 294 8.11 -22.93 -23.69
CA HIS A 294 7.96 -23.04 -25.14
C HIS A 294 6.59 -23.55 -25.59
N LEU A 295 5.81 -24.15 -24.68
CA LEU A 295 4.47 -24.65 -24.95
C LEU A 295 3.40 -23.57 -24.78
N LEU A 296 3.77 -22.42 -24.21
CA LEU A 296 2.87 -21.31 -23.94
C LEU A 296 2.92 -20.28 -25.07
N PRO A 297 1.77 -19.66 -25.43
CA PRO A 297 1.76 -18.48 -26.30
C PRO A 297 2.62 -17.37 -25.71
N GLU A 298 3.37 -16.62 -26.52
CA GLU A 298 4.26 -15.54 -26.06
C GLU A 298 3.58 -14.53 -25.11
N ARG A 299 2.29 -14.26 -25.35
CA ARG A 299 1.46 -13.39 -24.51
C ARG A 299 1.24 -13.86 -23.06
N MET A 300 1.59 -15.10 -22.74
CA MET A 300 1.42 -15.72 -21.41
C MET A 300 2.74 -15.88 -20.66
N ILE A 301 3.88 -15.59 -21.29
CA ILE A 301 5.19 -15.77 -20.68
C ILE A 301 5.58 -14.48 -19.95
N PRO A 302 5.65 -14.48 -18.61
CA PRO A 302 6.11 -13.32 -17.86
C PRO A 302 7.62 -13.14 -18.03
N GLU A 303 8.08 -11.88 -18.07
CA GLU A 303 9.52 -11.57 -18.14
C GLU A 303 10.17 -11.79 -16.77
N ASN A 304 9.45 -11.44 -15.71
CA ASN A 304 9.82 -11.61 -14.32
C ASN A 304 9.00 -12.73 -13.67
N ARG A 305 9.70 -13.62 -12.95
CA ARG A 305 9.07 -14.73 -12.25
C ARG A 305 8.61 -14.32 -10.86
N ILE A 306 7.42 -14.75 -10.49
CA ILE A 306 7.00 -14.72 -9.09
C ILE A 306 7.59 -15.93 -8.36
N HIS A 307 8.18 -15.68 -7.21
CA HIS A 307 8.68 -16.75 -6.34
C HIS A 307 7.63 -17.06 -5.29
N PHE A 308 6.99 -18.22 -5.39
CA PHE A 308 6.08 -18.70 -4.36
C PHE A 308 6.89 -19.27 -3.20
N LYS A 309 6.74 -18.68 -2.01
CA LYS A 309 7.41 -19.18 -0.80
C LYS A 309 6.88 -20.56 -0.38
N TYR A 310 5.57 -20.73 -0.52
CA TYR A 310 4.87 -21.95 -0.14
C TYR A 310 3.80 -22.27 -1.20
N VAL A 311 3.72 -23.54 -1.58
CA VAL A 311 2.71 -24.11 -2.47
C VAL A 311 1.93 -25.13 -1.67
N LEU A 312 0.61 -24.95 -1.54
CA LEU A 312 -0.22 -25.70 -0.61
C LEU A 312 -1.47 -26.24 -1.31
N PRO A 313 -1.66 -27.57 -1.34
CA PRO A 313 -2.92 -28.17 -1.78
C PRO A 313 -3.99 -27.97 -0.70
N ILE A 314 -5.17 -27.52 -1.11
CA ILE A 314 -6.30 -27.25 -0.23
C ILE A 314 -7.63 -27.67 -0.88
N SER A 315 -8.64 -27.88 -0.05
CA SER A 315 -10.03 -27.88 -0.51
C SER A 315 -10.84 -26.92 0.35
N ALA A 316 -11.30 -25.83 -0.26
CA ALA A 316 -12.18 -24.87 0.39
C ALA A 316 -13.55 -25.48 0.76
N ALA A 317 -13.97 -26.55 0.07
CA ALA A 317 -15.24 -27.23 0.26
C ALA A 317 -15.21 -28.21 1.43
N THR A 318 -14.16 -29.03 1.55
CA THR A 318 -14.03 -30.02 2.64
C THR A 318 -13.33 -29.46 3.87
N GLY A 319 -12.56 -28.37 3.71
CA GLY A 319 -11.75 -27.78 4.78
C GLY A 319 -10.32 -28.34 4.87
N GLU A 320 -9.97 -29.28 4.00
CA GLU A 320 -8.64 -29.91 3.96
C GLU A 320 -7.53 -28.91 3.61
N GLY A 321 -6.38 -29.02 4.28
CA GLY A 321 -5.21 -28.14 4.09
C GLY A 321 -5.36 -26.71 4.63
N ILE A 322 -6.55 -26.30 5.10
CA ILE A 322 -6.81 -24.91 5.52
C ILE A 322 -6.04 -24.52 6.78
N LYS A 323 -5.89 -25.43 7.75
CA LYS A 323 -5.15 -25.15 8.99
C LYS A 323 -3.67 -24.86 8.69
N GLU A 324 -3.08 -25.64 7.80
CA GLU A 324 -1.71 -25.43 7.33
C GLU A 324 -1.58 -24.11 6.58
N LEU A 325 -2.51 -23.83 5.67
CA LEU A 325 -2.57 -22.55 4.96
C LEU A 325 -2.56 -21.34 5.91
N LYS A 326 -3.40 -21.35 6.96
CA LYS A 326 -3.42 -20.28 7.97
C LYS A 326 -2.06 -20.09 8.63
N ASN A 327 -1.39 -21.19 8.98
CA ASN A 327 -0.08 -21.16 9.62
C ASN A 327 1.01 -20.63 8.68
N PHE A 328 1.02 -21.04 7.40
CA PHE A 328 2.00 -20.57 6.43
C PHE A 328 1.81 -19.10 6.03
N ILE A 329 0.55 -18.64 5.94
CA ILE A 329 0.23 -17.21 5.76
C ILE A 329 0.87 -16.40 6.89
N ARG A 330 0.61 -16.80 8.14
CA ARG A 330 1.17 -16.15 9.33
C ARG A 330 2.69 -16.16 9.32
N LYS A 331 3.29 -17.34 9.12
CA LYS A 331 4.75 -17.51 9.12
C LYS A 331 5.42 -16.61 8.10
N SER A 332 4.88 -16.56 6.87
CA SER A 332 5.47 -15.71 5.84
C SER A 332 5.30 -14.21 6.11
N LEU A 333 4.25 -13.78 6.83
CA LEU A 333 4.08 -12.39 7.25
C LEU A 333 5.05 -12.02 8.41
N GLU A 334 5.26 -12.94 9.36
CA GLU A 334 6.21 -12.76 10.46
C GLU A 334 7.65 -12.70 9.94
N GLU A 335 8.06 -13.61 9.05
CA GLU A 335 9.37 -13.58 8.39
C GLU A 335 9.63 -12.26 7.65
N GLN A 336 8.57 -11.67 7.08
CA GLN A 336 8.66 -10.41 6.36
C GLN A 336 8.83 -9.24 7.33
N ALA A 337 8.05 -9.19 8.40
CA ALA A 337 8.19 -8.16 9.43
C ALA A 337 9.58 -8.19 10.09
N ASP A 338 10.09 -9.39 10.42
CA ASP A 338 11.44 -9.55 11.00
C ASP A 338 12.54 -9.07 10.07
N PHE A 339 12.38 -9.28 8.76
CA PHE A 339 13.32 -8.80 7.77
C PHE A 339 13.29 -7.27 7.65
N ASP A 340 12.08 -6.67 7.60
CA ASP A 340 11.88 -5.23 7.53
C ASP A 340 12.46 -4.51 8.76
N ASP A 341 12.25 -5.06 9.96
CA ASP A 341 12.79 -4.52 11.20
C ASP A 341 14.32 -4.55 11.21
N LYS A 342 14.94 -5.65 10.74
CA LYS A 342 16.41 -5.76 10.65
C LYS A 342 17.02 -4.76 9.66
N GLU A 343 16.43 -4.60 8.47
CA GLU A 343 16.87 -3.57 7.51
C GLU A 343 16.69 -2.16 8.09
N PHE A 344 15.57 -1.91 8.78
CA PHE A 344 15.33 -0.62 9.44
C PHE A 344 16.38 -0.31 10.51
N HIS A 345 16.69 -1.29 11.36
CA HIS A 345 17.73 -1.15 12.38
C HIS A 345 19.10 -0.89 11.77
N GLN A 346 19.47 -1.57 10.68
CA GLN A 346 20.72 -1.32 9.97
C GLN A 346 20.77 0.08 9.33
N ALA A 347 19.71 0.51 8.66
CA ALA A 347 19.66 1.84 8.06
C ALA A 347 19.76 2.95 9.12
N LYS A 348 19.15 2.73 10.29
CA LYS A 348 19.26 3.64 11.44
C LYS A 348 20.69 3.70 11.98
N LEU A 349 21.36 2.54 12.12
CA LEU A 349 22.76 2.49 12.55
C LEU A 349 23.70 3.20 11.58
N GLN A 350 23.51 3.01 10.27
CA GLN A 350 24.30 3.70 9.24
C GLN A 350 24.07 5.22 9.24
N SER A 351 22.84 5.68 9.49
CA SER A 351 22.55 7.12 9.60
C SER A 351 23.11 7.79 10.86
N LEU A 352 23.48 7.00 11.87
CA LEU A 352 24.07 7.46 13.13
C LEU A 352 25.60 7.39 13.14
N GLN A 353 26.21 6.75 12.15
CA GLN A 353 27.66 6.83 11.98
C GLN A 353 28.01 8.25 11.50
N PRO A 354 28.80 9.02 12.27
CA PRO A 354 29.28 10.31 11.79
C PRO A 354 30.09 10.05 10.52
N THR A 355 29.80 10.79 9.45
CA THR A 355 30.67 10.89 8.29
C THR A 355 32.07 11.24 8.79
N SER A 356 32.95 10.24 8.83
CA SER A 356 34.37 10.43 9.05
C SER A 356 34.88 11.26 7.88
N VAL A 357 35.22 12.52 8.18
CA VAL A 357 35.87 13.49 7.29
C VAL A 357 37.26 13.00 6.92
#